data_AF-A0A7C2PTR8-F1
#
_entry.id   AF-A0A7C2PTR8-F1
#
_cell.length_a   1.000
_cell.length_b   1.000
_cell.length_c   1.000
_cell.angle_alpha   90.00
_cell.angle_beta   90.00
_cell.angle_gamma   90.00
#
_symmetry.space_group_name_H-M   'P 1'
#
loop_
_entity.id
_entity.type
_entity.pdbx_description
1 polymer ?
#
loop_
_entity_poly.entity_id
_entity_poly.type
_entity_poly.pdbx_seq_one_letter_code
_entity_poly.pdbx_strand_id
1 'polypeptide(L)'
;MHDWERIQREAARSLTRLLPRVAQAFAEAGGAAVAWNVFEQRLRREWPRLFELLFGLYGTQYDFFYHLEQLLLAMAQSWLERPDWLKQRDALREADTEWFQSERMMGGVLYVDRFCGTLARLREFIPYFRELGLTYLHLMPLFEAPEGNNDGGYAVSSYRRVNPHIGTTAELADLARELDTAGISLVLDF
;
A
#
# COMPACT_ATOMS: atom_id res chain seq x y z
N MET A 1 20.59 -31.75 -3.90
CA MET A 1 19.62 -30.89 -3.21
C MET A 1 19.58 -29.60 -4.00
N HIS A 2 18.51 -29.37 -4.75
CA HIS A 2 18.42 -28.20 -5.61
C HIS A 2 18.43 -26.93 -4.75
N ASP A 3 19.13 -25.89 -5.19
CA ASP A 3 19.32 -24.64 -4.41
C ASP A 3 17.98 -24.04 -3.95
N TRP A 4 16.94 -24.21 -4.78
CA TRP A 4 15.55 -23.94 -4.47
C TRP A 4 15.04 -24.60 -3.17
N GLU A 5 15.18 -25.92 -3.03
CA GLU A 5 14.68 -26.66 -1.86
C GLU A 5 15.38 -26.19 -0.58
N ARG A 6 16.66 -25.82 -0.70
CA ARG A 6 17.43 -25.23 0.40
C ARG A 6 16.86 -23.87 0.77
N ILE A 7 16.63 -22.97 -0.20
CA ILE A 7 16.06 -21.64 0.06
C ILE A 7 14.69 -21.77 0.73
N GLN A 8 13.82 -22.67 0.26
CA GLN A 8 12.49 -22.88 0.86
C GLN A 8 12.58 -23.36 2.31
N ARG A 9 13.52 -24.26 2.62
CA ARG A 9 13.75 -24.71 4.00
C ARG A 9 14.27 -23.58 4.89
N GLU A 10 15.25 -22.80 4.42
CA GLU A 10 15.78 -21.68 5.21
C GLU A 10 14.77 -20.54 5.34
N ALA A 11 13.88 -20.34 4.36
CA ALA A 11 12.75 -19.44 4.47
C ALA A 11 11.84 -19.86 5.63
N ALA A 12 11.39 -21.12 5.66
CA ALA A 12 10.56 -21.63 6.75
C ALA A 12 11.23 -21.48 8.12
N ARG A 13 12.52 -21.85 8.21
CA ARG A 13 13.32 -21.72 9.44
C ARG A 13 13.42 -20.27 9.92
N SER A 14 13.66 -19.34 9.00
CA SER A 14 13.75 -17.91 9.29
C SER A 14 12.42 -17.39 9.83
N LEU A 15 11.29 -17.74 9.20
CA LEU A 15 9.98 -17.31 9.69
C LEU A 15 9.67 -17.85 11.08
N THR A 16 9.92 -19.14 11.34
CA THR A 16 9.72 -19.74 12.67
C THR A 16 10.48 -19.00 13.77
N ARG A 17 11.66 -18.45 13.46
CA ARG A 17 12.50 -17.71 14.42
C ARG A 17 12.05 -16.26 14.62
N LEU A 18 11.62 -15.61 13.55
CA LEU A 18 11.24 -14.19 13.57
C LEU A 18 9.80 -13.98 14.05
N LEU A 19 8.88 -14.86 13.67
CA LEU A 19 7.45 -14.67 13.89
C LEU A 19 7.05 -14.47 15.37
N PRO A 20 7.62 -15.18 16.36
CA PRO A 20 7.28 -14.95 17.76
C PRO A 20 7.55 -13.51 18.23
N ARG A 21 8.65 -12.89 17.75
CA ARG A 21 9.00 -11.50 18.08
C ARG A 21 8.03 -10.52 17.44
N VAL A 22 7.63 -10.78 16.20
CA VAL A 22 6.63 -9.97 15.48
C VAL A 22 5.25 -10.09 16.14
N ALA A 23 4.86 -11.29 16.56
CA ALA A 23 3.61 -11.55 17.28
C ALA A 23 3.57 -10.82 18.62
N GLN A 24 4.66 -10.88 19.37
CA GLN A 24 4.82 -10.16 20.63
C GLN A 24 4.70 -8.65 20.42
N ALA A 25 5.44 -8.08 19.47
CA ALA A 25 5.39 -6.64 19.17
C ALA A 25 3.98 -6.19 18.73
N PHE A 26 3.29 -7.00 17.91
CA PHE A 26 1.92 -6.72 17.49
C PHE A 26 0.94 -6.71 18.67
N ALA A 27 1.07 -7.66 19.60
CA ALA A 27 0.25 -7.71 20.81
C ALA A 27 0.54 -6.54 21.76
N GLU A 28 1.82 -6.19 21.97
CA GLU A 28 2.26 -5.06 22.79
C GLU A 28 1.76 -3.72 22.24
N ALA A 29 1.63 -3.59 20.91
CA ALA A 29 1.05 -2.43 20.24
C ALA A 29 -0.50 -2.37 20.34
N GLY A 30 -1.15 -3.32 21.02
CA GLY A 30 -2.61 -3.36 21.21
C GLY A 30 -3.37 -4.13 20.12
N GLY A 31 -2.69 -4.94 19.32
CA GLY A 31 -3.30 -5.73 18.26
C GLY A 31 -4.20 -6.85 18.77
N ALA A 32 -5.43 -6.92 18.23
CA ALA A 32 -6.37 -7.99 18.55
C ALA A 32 -5.95 -9.33 17.90
N ALA A 33 -6.21 -10.45 18.58
CA ALA A 33 -5.87 -11.79 18.09
C ALA A 33 -6.49 -12.12 16.72
N VAL A 34 -7.71 -11.65 16.45
CA VAL A 34 -8.37 -11.83 15.15
C VAL A 34 -7.60 -11.12 14.03
N ALA A 35 -7.14 -9.88 14.28
CA ALA A 35 -6.35 -9.13 13.30
C ALA A 35 -4.98 -9.79 13.08
N TRP A 36 -4.35 -10.32 14.15
CA TRP A 36 -3.10 -11.08 14.05
C TRP A 36 -3.27 -12.32 13.18
N ASN A 37 -4.33 -13.11 13.38
CA ASN A 37 -4.54 -14.35 12.61
C ASN A 37 -4.64 -14.08 11.10
N VAL A 38 -5.32 -13.01 10.70
CA VAL A 38 -5.42 -12.61 9.27
C VAL A 38 -4.04 -12.22 8.72
N PHE A 39 -3.27 -11.42 9.47
CA PHE A 39 -1.91 -11.05 9.09
C PHE A 39 -0.99 -12.27 8.96
N GLU A 40 -0.98 -13.14 9.97
CA GLU A 40 -0.16 -14.33 10.01
C GLU A 40 -0.49 -15.28 8.84
N GLN A 41 -1.77 -15.49 8.54
CA GLN A 41 -2.19 -16.32 7.42
C GLN A 41 -1.67 -15.77 6.08
N ARG A 42 -1.84 -14.47 5.83
CA ARG A 42 -1.33 -13.81 4.61
C ARG A 42 0.20 -13.86 4.54
N LEU A 43 0.87 -13.56 5.65
CA LEU A 43 2.32 -13.62 5.73
C LEU A 43 2.83 -15.02 5.40
N ARG A 44 2.28 -16.08 6.01
CA ARG A 44 2.68 -17.46 5.75
C ARG A 44 2.46 -17.88 4.29
N ARG A 45 1.38 -17.40 3.66
CA ARG A 45 1.09 -17.65 2.24
C ARG A 45 2.15 -17.02 1.33
N GLU A 46 2.51 -15.76 1.56
CA GLU A 46 3.41 -14.99 0.70
C GLU A 46 4.89 -15.12 1.06
N TRP A 47 5.20 -15.61 2.26
CA TRP A 47 6.56 -15.64 2.81
C TRP A 47 7.59 -16.34 1.92
N PRO A 48 7.31 -17.54 1.34
CA PRO A 48 8.24 -18.19 0.42
C PRO A 48 8.75 -17.26 -0.69
N ARG A 49 7.83 -16.56 -1.35
CA ARG A 49 8.13 -15.64 -2.44
C ARG A 49 8.88 -14.41 -1.95
N LEU A 50 8.41 -13.80 -0.86
CA LEU A 50 9.05 -12.60 -0.29
C LEU A 50 10.49 -12.89 0.14
N PHE A 51 10.70 -13.98 0.88
CA PHE A 51 12.01 -14.38 1.37
C PHE A 51 12.97 -14.68 0.22
N GLU A 52 12.53 -15.44 -0.78
CA GLU A 52 13.36 -15.78 -1.94
C GLU A 52 13.83 -14.53 -2.70
N LEU A 53 12.93 -13.60 -3.01
CA LEU A 53 13.26 -12.37 -3.72
C LEU A 53 14.27 -11.52 -2.93
N LEU A 54 14.04 -11.34 -1.62
CA LEU A 54 14.93 -10.55 -0.77
C LEU A 54 16.28 -11.25 -0.55
N PHE A 55 16.27 -12.56 -0.34
CA PHE A 55 17.50 -13.34 -0.14
C PHE A 55 18.33 -13.40 -1.43
N GLY A 56 17.70 -13.48 -2.60
CA GLY A 56 18.40 -13.42 -3.88
C GLY A 56 19.15 -12.12 -4.11
N LEU A 57 18.61 -10.99 -3.62
CA LEU A 57 19.24 -9.67 -3.75
C LEU A 57 20.25 -9.37 -2.62
N TYR A 58 19.91 -9.74 -1.39
CA TYR A 58 20.58 -9.24 -0.18
C TYR A 58 21.07 -10.33 0.76
N GLY A 59 20.88 -11.62 0.45
CA GLY A 59 21.20 -12.74 1.35
C GLY A 59 22.68 -12.87 1.71
N THR A 60 23.57 -12.23 0.96
CA THR A 60 25.01 -12.16 1.25
C THR A 60 25.41 -10.97 2.11
N GLN A 61 24.48 -10.04 2.39
CA GLN A 61 24.74 -8.89 3.26
C GLN A 61 24.71 -9.32 4.72
N TYR A 62 25.69 -8.85 5.50
CA TYR A 62 25.87 -9.25 6.90
C TYR A 62 24.65 -8.93 7.77
N ASP A 63 23.93 -7.86 7.45
CA ASP A 63 22.77 -7.32 8.16
C ASP A 63 21.42 -7.76 7.57
N PHE A 64 21.41 -8.71 6.63
CA PHE A 64 20.18 -9.16 5.95
C PHE A 64 19.04 -9.50 6.91
N PHE A 65 19.31 -10.36 7.91
CA PHE A 65 18.29 -10.79 8.87
C PHE A 65 17.83 -9.68 9.82
N TYR A 66 18.68 -8.68 10.06
CA TYR A 66 18.28 -7.49 10.80
C TYR A 66 17.22 -6.70 10.00
N HIS A 67 17.49 -6.41 8.73
CA HIS A 67 16.53 -5.72 7.87
C HIS A 67 15.26 -6.52 7.60
N LEU A 68 15.39 -7.85 7.47
CA LEU A 68 14.24 -8.74 7.30
C LEU A 68 13.29 -8.68 8.51
N GLU A 69 13.84 -8.65 9.72
CA GLU A 69 13.02 -8.48 10.92
C GLU A 69 12.37 -7.09 11.00
N GLN A 70 13.13 -6.02 10.73
CA GLN A 70 12.59 -4.66 10.71
C GLN A 70 11.44 -4.52 9.70
N LEU A 71 11.57 -5.15 8.54
CA LEU A 71 10.49 -5.21 7.54
C LEU A 71 9.24 -5.90 8.09
N LEU A 72 9.38 -7.07 8.73
CA LEU A 72 8.24 -7.79 9.31
C LEU A 72 7.54 -6.98 10.41
N LEU A 73 8.30 -6.30 11.26
CA LEU A 73 7.76 -5.42 12.29
C LEU A 73 7.00 -4.24 11.66
N ALA A 74 7.57 -3.60 10.65
CA ALA A 74 6.92 -2.49 9.92
C ALA A 74 5.63 -2.95 9.21
N MET A 75 5.63 -4.15 8.61
CA MET A 75 4.44 -4.75 7.99
C MET A 75 3.33 -5.02 9.01
N ALA A 76 3.69 -5.58 10.18
CA ALA A 76 2.75 -5.87 11.25
C ALA A 76 2.14 -4.59 11.83
N GLN A 77 2.96 -3.56 12.06
CA GLN A 77 2.49 -2.25 12.51
C GLN A 77 1.56 -1.59 11.47
N SER A 78 1.94 -1.64 10.19
CA SER A 78 1.12 -1.10 9.11
C SER A 78 -0.24 -1.80 9.01
N TRP A 79 -0.30 -3.12 9.23
CA TRP A 79 -1.55 -3.87 9.30
C TRP A 79 -2.41 -3.50 10.51
N LEU A 80 -1.77 -3.29 11.66
CA LEU A 80 -2.46 -2.85 12.88
C LEU A 80 -3.17 -1.51 12.65
N GLU A 81 -2.43 -0.54 12.13
CA GLU A 81 -2.90 0.83 11.87
C GLU A 81 -3.89 0.92 10.70
N ARG A 82 -3.96 -0.12 9.85
CA ARG A 82 -4.82 -0.12 8.66
C ARG A 82 -6.31 -0.01 9.04
N PRO A 83 -7.02 1.02 8.53
CA PRO A 83 -8.46 1.18 8.73
C PRO A 83 -9.30 -0.03 8.28
N ASP A 84 -10.42 -0.28 8.97
CA ASP A 84 -11.26 -1.45 8.71
C ASP A 84 -11.85 -1.49 7.30
N TRP A 85 -12.23 -0.35 6.72
CA TRP A 85 -12.75 -0.28 5.35
C TRP A 85 -11.69 -0.73 4.32
N LEU A 86 -10.41 -0.46 4.58
CA LEU A 86 -9.30 -0.94 3.76
C LEU A 86 -9.06 -2.44 3.96
N LYS A 87 -9.22 -2.96 5.19
CA LYS A 87 -9.14 -4.41 5.45
C LYS A 87 -10.27 -5.18 4.75
N GLN A 88 -11.49 -4.60 4.73
CA GLN A 88 -12.62 -5.14 3.98
C GLN A 88 -12.34 -5.14 2.47
N ARG A 89 -11.78 -4.05 1.94
CA ARG A 89 -11.37 -3.96 0.55
C ARG A 89 -10.30 -4.99 0.19
N ASP A 90 -9.36 -5.26 1.07
CA ASP A 90 -8.36 -6.31 0.87
C ASP A 90 -9.04 -7.67 0.71
N ALA A 91 -10.01 -8.01 1.58
CA ALA A 91 -10.74 -9.26 1.51
C ALA A 91 -11.55 -9.39 0.21
N LEU A 92 -12.17 -8.31 -0.26
CA LEU A 92 -12.88 -8.29 -1.55
C LEU A 92 -11.93 -8.57 -2.73
N ARG A 93 -10.77 -7.92 -2.77
CA ARG A 93 -9.78 -8.09 -3.85
C ARG A 93 -9.02 -9.41 -3.78
N GLU A 94 -8.87 -10.00 -2.59
CA GLU A 94 -8.35 -11.37 -2.46
C GLU A 94 -9.36 -12.42 -2.97
N ALA A 95 -10.66 -12.14 -2.88
CA ALA A 95 -11.71 -13.03 -3.39
C ALA A 95 -11.91 -12.94 -4.91
N ASP A 96 -11.62 -11.79 -5.51
CA ASP A 96 -11.63 -11.57 -6.96
C ASP A 96 -10.27 -11.03 -7.42
N THR A 97 -9.39 -11.93 -7.83
CA THR A 97 -8.02 -11.58 -8.26
C THR A 97 -7.95 -10.95 -9.65
N GLU A 98 -9.05 -10.97 -10.41
CA GLU A 98 -9.10 -10.46 -11.79
C GLU A 98 -9.98 -9.22 -11.93
N TRP A 99 -10.40 -8.61 -10.82
CA TRP A 99 -11.28 -7.42 -10.78
C TRP A 99 -10.86 -6.30 -11.74
N PHE A 100 -9.55 -6.09 -11.92
CA PHE A 100 -8.97 -5.05 -12.77
C PHE A 100 -9.00 -5.39 -14.27
N GLN A 101 -9.31 -6.63 -14.64
CA GLN A 101 -9.45 -7.07 -16.04
C GLN A 101 -10.88 -6.91 -16.58
N SER A 102 -11.85 -6.55 -15.73
CA SER A 102 -13.23 -6.35 -16.16
C SER A 102 -13.33 -5.24 -17.20
N GLU A 103 -14.21 -5.43 -18.18
CA GLU A 103 -14.62 -4.44 -19.17
C GLU A 103 -15.24 -3.17 -18.56
N ARG A 104 -15.64 -3.24 -17.29
CA ARG A 104 -16.17 -2.11 -16.51
C ARG A 104 -15.07 -1.21 -15.95
N MET A 105 -13.80 -1.61 -16.07
CA MET A 105 -12.67 -0.80 -15.66
C MET A 105 -12.46 0.34 -16.64
N MET A 106 -12.71 1.57 -16.18
CA MET A 106 -12.51 2.81 -16.93
C MET A 106 -11.65 3.76 -16.09
N GLY A 107 -10.48 4.09 -16.64
CA GLY A 107 -9.51 4.97 -15.99
C GLY A 107 -9.62 6.42 -16.44
N GLY A 108 -9.51 7.33 -15.47
CA GLY A 108 -9.21 8.74 -15.70
C GLY A 108 -7.84 9.08 -15.11
N VAL A 109 -7.19 10.09 -15.69
CA VAL A 109 -5.94 10.67 -15.17
C VAL A 109 -6.04 12.19 -15.16
N LEU A 110 -5.60 12.84 -14.09
CA LEU A 110 -5.59 14.29 -13.99
C LEU A 110 -4.53 14.84 -13.04
N TYR A 111 -4.14 16.09 -13.28
CA TYR A 111 -3.42 16.93 -12.33
C TYR A 111 -4.44 17.66 -11.45
N VAL A 112 -4.35 17.51 -10.12
CA VAL A 112 -5.33 18.11 -9.19
C VAL A 112 -5.38 19.63 -9.31
N ASP A 113 -4.20 20.26 -9.35
CA ASP A 113 -4.03 21.71 -9.49
C ASP A 113 -4.61 22.23 -10.82
N ARG A 114 -4.42 21.50 -11.92
CA ARG A 114 -4.90 21.89 -13.25
C ARG A 114 -6.38 21.65 -13.45
N PHE A 115 -6.92 20.57 -12.87
CA PHE A 115 -8.31 20.20 -13.05
C PHE A 115 -9.25 21.04 -12.17
N CYS A 116 -8.93 21.19 -10.89
CA CYS A 116 -9.82 21.85 -9.94
C CYS A 116 -9.10 22.60 -8.79
N GLY A 117 -7.77 22.73 -8.85
CA GLY A 117 -6.96 23.44 -7.86
C GLY A 117 -6.57 22.60 -6.65
N THR A 118 -7.56 22.09 -5.89
CA THR A 118 -7.30 21.44 -4.59
C THR A 118 -8.02 20.10 -4.42
N LEU A 119 -7.54 19.28 -3.49
CA LEU A 119 -8.20 18.02 -3.10
C LEU A 119 -9.62 18.26 -2.57
N ALA A 120 -9.81 19.33 -1.80
CA ALA A 120 -11.14 19.72 -1.31
C ALA A 120 -12.12 19.98 -2.46
N ARG A 121 -11.68 20.69 -3.50
CA ARG A 121 -12.49 20.95 -4.70
C ARG A 121 -12.72 19.68 -5.51
N LEU A 122 -11.73 18.80 -5.59
CA LEU A 122 -11.81 17.55 -6.36
C LEU A 122 -12.91 16.61 -5.85
N ARG A 123 -13.15 16.59 -4.54
CA ARG A 123 -14.25 15.80 -3.92
C ARG A 123 -15.62 16.17 -4.49
N GLU A 124 -15.83 17.42 -4.87
CA GLU A 124 -17.10 17.87 -5.48
C GLU A 124 -17.30 17.36 -6.92
N PHE A 125 -16.26 16.85 -7.56
CA PHE A 125 -16.32 16.23 -8.90
C PHE A 125 -16.58 14.73 -8.87
N ILE A 126 -16.67 14.10 -7.70
CA ILE A 126 -16.99 12.66 -7.60
C ILE A 126 -18.31 12.31 -8.32
N PRO A 127 -19.41 13.08 -8.22
CA PRO A 127 -20.61 12.83 -9.02
C PRO A 127 -20.35 12.85 -10.53
N TYR A 128 -19.53 13.79 -11.01
CA TYR A 128 -19.15 13.87 -12.43
C TYR A 128 -18.31 12.65 -12.87
N PHE A 129 -17.36 12.21 -12.03
CA PHE A 129 -16.57 11.00 -12.32
C PHE A 129 -17.45 9.74 -12.41
N ARG A 130 -18.49 9.65 -11.56
CA ARG A 130 -19.47 8.56 -11.62
C ARG A 130 -20.35 8.64 -12.87
N GLU A 131 -20.79 9.84 -13.25
CA GLU A 131 -21.57 10.05 -14.48
C GLU A 131 -20.77 9.65 -15.72
N LEU A 132 -19.47 9.97 -15.74
CA LEU A 132 -18.55 9.57 -16.81
C LEU A 132 -18.30 8.05 -16.83
N GLY A 133 -18.58 7.35 -15.73
CA GLY A 133 -18.35 5.91 -15.59
C GLY A 133 -16.95 5.53 -15.13
N LEU A 134 -16.19 6.47 -14.55
CA LEU A 134 -14.87 6.16 -14.01
C LEU A 134 -14.98 5.17 -12.85
N THR A 135 -14.09 4.17 -12.85
CA THR A 135 -13.89 3.19 -11.76
C THR A 135 -12.45 3.18 -11.27
N TYR A 136 -11.60 4.02 -11.88
CA TYR A 136 -10.20 4.22 -11.57
C TYR A 136 -9.86 5.69 -11.82
N LEU A 137 -9.16 6.34 -10.87
CA LEU A 137 -8.70 7.71 -11.00
C LEU A 137 -7.24 7.83 -10.56
N HIS A 138 -6.36 8.10 -11.51
CA HIS A 138 -4.95 8.41 -11.27
C HIS A 138 -4.78 9.90 -11.08
N LEU A 139 -4.29 10.28 -9.90
CA LEU A 139 -3.86 11.65 -9.64
C LEU A 139 -2.36 11.73 -9.91
N MET A 140 -1.98 12.64 -10.80
CA MET A 140 -0.58 12.98 -11.05
C MET A 140 0.09 13.48 -9.76
N PRO A 141 1.44 13.49 -9.69
CA PRO A 141 2.19 13.71 -8.45
C PRO A 141 1.68 14.90 -7.63
N LEU A 142 1.30 14.62 -6.38
CA LEU A 142 0.66 15.57 -5.46
C LEU A 142 1.42 15.77 -4.15
N PHE A 143 2.57 15.11 -4.00
CA PHE A 143 3.45 15.25 -2.84
C PHE A 143 4.30 16.51 -2.95
N GLU A 144 4.91 16.93 -1.85
CA GLU A 144 5.84 18.05 -1.85
C GLU A 144 6.99 17.78 -2.83
N ALA A 145 7.32 18.82 -3.60
CA ALA A 145 8.37 18.84 -4.59
C ALA A 145 9.08 20.22 -4.52
N PRO A 146 10.29 20.37 -5.08
CA PRO A 146 10.97 21.66 -5.15
C PRO A 146 10.11 22.74 -5.80
N GLU A 147 10.33 24.00 -5.41
CA GLU A 147 9.75 25.14 -6.12
C GLU A 147 10.39 25.32 -7.50
N GLY A 148 9.60 25.82 -8.47
CA GLY A 148 10.06 26.02 -9.84
C GLY A 148 10.02 24.74 -10.67
N ASN A 149 11.15 24.37 -11.28
CA ASN A 149 11.21 23.18 -12.12
C ASN A 149 11.33 21.91 -11.25
N ASN A 150 10.25 21.14 -11.19
CA ASN A 150 10.15 19.92 -10.39
C ASN A 150 9.69 18.70 -11.22
N ASP A 151 9.87 18.77 -12.54
CA ASP A 151 9.44 17.73 -13.48
C ASP A 151 7.95 17.37 -13.32
N GLY A 152 7.09 18.38 -13.18
CA GLY A 152 5.65 18.18 -12.99
C GLY A 152 5.28 17.47 -11.67
N GLY A 153 6.12 17.61 -10.65
CA GLY A 153 5.96 16.99 -9.32
C GLY A 153 6.66 15.64 -9.15
N TYR A 154 7.30 15.10 -10.20
CA TYR A 154 8.06 13.84 -10.10
C TYR A 154 9.37 13.98 -9.31
N ALA A 155 9.92 15.19 -9.18
CA ALA A 155 11.01 15.46 -8.25
C ALA A 155 10.48 15.54 -6.81
N VAL A 156 10.26 14.40 -6.15
CA VAL A 156 9.64 14.35 -4.81
C VAL A 156 10.62 14.81 -3.70
N SER A 157 10.22 15.84 -2.94
CA SER A 157 10.91 16.31 -1.72
C SER A 157 10.45 15.57 -0.47
N SER A 158 9.20 15.08 -0.43
CA SER A 158 8.67 14.34 0.72
C SER A 158 7.53 13.39 0.33
N TYR A 159 7.75 12.08 0.46
CA TYR A 159 6.71 11.06 0.29
C TYR A 159 5.65 11.03 1.41
N ARG A 160 5.78 11.89 2.43
CA ARG A 160 4.90 11.89 3.61
C ARG A 160 4.00 13.13 3.69
N ARG A 161 4.28 14.15 2.89
CA ARG A 161 3.57 15.43 2.91
C ARG A 161 3.03 15.74 1.52
N VAL A 162 1.71 15.91 1.44
CA VAL A 162 1.04 16.45 0.26
C VAL A 162 1.52 17.89 0.05
N ASN A 163 1.65 18.31 -1.21
CA ASN A 163 1.97 19.70 -1.53
C ASN A 163 0.93 20.63 -0.87
N PRO A 164 1.34 21.59 -0.02
CA PRO A 164 0.42 22.42 0.74
C PRO A 164 -0.49 23.31 -0.13
N HIS A 165 -0.13 23.55 -1.40
CA HIS A 165 -1.00 24.24 -2.36
C HIS A 165 -2.14 23.37 -2.89
N ILE A 166 -1.98 22.05 -2.83
CA ILE A 166 -2.96 21.05 -3.30
C ILE A 166 -3.88 20.62 -2.14
N GLY A 167 -3.32 20.42 -0.94
CA GLY A 167 -4.07 20.03 0.25
C GLY A 167 -3.22 19.35 1.31
N THR A 168 -3.85 18.50 2.12
CA THR A 168 -3.19 17.75 3.21
C THR A 168 -3.29 16.24 3.05
N THR A 169 -2.44 15.49 3.76
CA THR A 169 -2.52 14.02 3.80
C THR A 169 -3.85 13.53 4.37
N ALA A 170 -4.47 14.27 5.29
CA ALA A 170 -5.79 13.96 5.82
C ALA A 170 -6.88 14.12 4.74
N GLU A 171 -6.82 15.20 3.95
CA GLU A 171 -7.74 15.41 2.83
C GLU A 171 -7.58 14.35 1.74
N LEU A 172 -6.35 13.90 1.47
CA LEU A 172 -6.09 12.79 0.55
C LEU A 172 -6.71 11.48 1.07
N ALA A 173 -6.61 11.21 2.37
CA ALA A 173 -7.23 10.03 2.98
C ALA A 173 -8.76 10.09 2.93
N ASP A 174 -9.36 11.26 3.14
CA ASP A 174 -10.80 11.47 2.98
C ASP A 174 -11.24 11.29 1.52
N LEU A 175 -10.52 11.87 0.56
CA LEU A 175 -10.77 11.67 -0.86
C LEU A 175 -10.70 10.18 -1.23
N ALA A 176 -9.70 9.45 -0.75
CA ALA A 176 -9.54 8.02 -1.01
C ALA A 176 -10.77 7.22 -0.54
N ARG A 177 -11.30 7.54 0.64
CA ARG A 177 -12.51 6.89 1.19
C ARG A 177 -13.77 7.24 0.42
N GLU A 178 -13.91 8.49 -0.03
CA GLU A 178 -15.06 8.92 -0.82
C GLU A 178 -15.05 8.33 -2.23
N LEU A 179 -13.88 8.27 -2.88
CA LEU A 179 -13.71 7.58 -4.15
C LEU A 179 -14.03 6.09 -4.01
N ASP A 180 -13.55 5.43 -2.95
CA ASP A 180 -13.85 4.03 -2.66
C ASP A 180 -15.36 3.78 -2.51
N THR A 181 -16.04 4.65 -1.76
CA THR A 181 -17.51 4.62 -1.59
C THR A 181 -18.24 4.84 -2.92
N ALA A 182 -17.65 5.61 -3.83
CA ALA A 182 -18.15 5.85 -5.18
C ALA A 182 -17.83 4.73 -6.18
N GLY A 183 -17.07 3.70 -5.78
CA GLY A 183 -16.63 2.62 -6.66
C GLY A 183 -15.42 2.99 -7.53
N ILE A 184 -14.64 3.99 -7.13
CA ILE A 184 -13.50 4.52 -7.87
C ILE A 184 -12.20 4.21 -7.11
N SER A 185 -11.28 3.49 -7.76
CA SER A 185 -9.96 3.22 -7.20
C SER A 185 -9.06 4.45 -7.36
N LEU A 186 -8.64 5.04 -6.22
CA LEU A 186 -7.58 6.05 -6.20
C LEU A 186 -6.23 5.40 -6.56
N VAL A 187 -5.51 6.01 -7.50
CA VAL A 187 -4.14 5.63 -7.88
C VAL A 187 -3.20 6.82 -7.84
N LEU A 188 -1.98 6.56 -7.35
CA LEU A 188 -0.88 7.49 -7.21
C LEU A 188 0.41 6.86 -7.74
N ASP A 189 1.35 7.69 -8.15
CA ASP A 189 2.72 7.29 -8.46
C ASP A 189 3.47 6.82 -7.18
N PHE A 190 4.38 5.84 -7.32
CA PHE A 190 5.22 5.29 -6.25
C PHE A 190 6.70 5.36 -6.62
#